data_AF-A0A4Y5WQE3-F1
#
_entry.id   AF-A0A4Y5WQE3-F1
#
_cell.length_a   1.000
_cell.length_b   1.000
_cell.length_c   1.000
_cell.angle_alpha   90.00
_cell.angle_beta   90.00
_cell.angle_gamma   90.00
#
_symmetry.space_group_name_H-M   'P 1'
#
loop_
_entity.id
_entity.type
_entity.pdbx_description
1 polymer ?
#
loop_
_entity_poly.entity_id
_entity_poly.type
_entity_poly.pdbx_seq_one_letter_code
_entity_poly.pdbx_strand_id
1 'polypeptide(L)'
;QYKEMEEKVSSTLSSLEGIHKGTFYPLTGMSKDVQQKLIDDHFLFKEGDRFLQAANACRYWPAGRGIYHNDAKTFLIWCNEEDHLRVISMQMGGDLGDVYRRLVSGVEQIEKKIPFSHHDRLGFLTFCPTNLGTTIR
;
A
#
# COMPACT_ATOMS: atom_id res chain seq x y z
N GLN A 1 12.78 -7.82 10.02
CA GLN A 1 11.94 -6.61 9.98
C GLN A 1 11.27 -6.35 8.62
N TYR A 2 11.93 -5.81 7.58
CA TYR A 2 11.26 -5.54 6.28
C TYR A 2 10.53 -6.76 5.68
N LYS A 3 11.20 -7.93 5.64
CA LYS A 3 10.60 -9.19 5.17
C LYS A 3 9.49 -9.73 6.08
N GLU A 4 9.64 -9.60 7.40
CA GLU A 4 8.60 -10.01 8.36
C GLU A 4 7.34 -9.15 8.20
N MET A 5 7.51 -7.84 7.96
CA MET A 5 6.40 -6.92 7.68
C MET A 5 5.72 -7.29 6.36
N GLU A 6 6.50 -7.54 5.31
CA GLU A 6 5.98 -8.01 4.01
C GLU A 6 5.19 -9.31 4.16
N GLU A 7 5.69 -10.28 4.92
CA GLU A 7 5.02 -11.56 5.16
C GLU A 7 3.71 -11.37 5.94
N LYS A 8 3.71 -10.55 6.99
CA LYS A 8 2.51 -10.22 7.76
C LYS A 8 1.46 -9.48 6.91
N VAL A 9 1.89 -8.53 6.09
CA VAL A 9 1.02 -7.78 5.20
C VAL A 9 0.46 -8.71 4.12
N SER A 10 1.31 -9.39 3.36
CA SER A 10 0.89 -10.26 2.27
C SER A 10 -0.08 -11.35 2.74
N SER A 11 0.21 -12.04 3.85
CA SER A 11 -0.70 -13.04 4.45
C SER A 11 -2.06 -12.44 4.85
N THR A 12 -2.07 -11.24 5.41
CA THR A 12 -3.31 -10.52 5.74
C THR A 12 -4.10 -10.19 4.47
N LEU A 13 -3.43 -9.64 3.46
CA LEU A 13 -4.07 -9.19 2.22
C LEU A 13 -4.60 -10.35 1.37
N SER A 14 -3.95 -11.52 1.39
CA SER A 14 -4.43 -12.74 0.74
C SER A 14 -5.77 -13.25 1.29
N SER A 15 -6.17 -12.81 2.48
CA SER A 15 -7.45 -13.18 3.11
C SER A 15 -8.55 -12.13 2.91
N LEU A 16 -8.34 -11.15 2.03
CA LEU A 16 -9.39 -10.21 1.62
C LEU A 16 -10.32 -10.88 0.61
N GLU A 17 -11.61 -10.59 0.74
CA GLU A 17 -12.67 -11.24 -0.03
C GLU A 17 -13.54 -10.20 -0.77
N GLY A 18 -14.46 -10.71 -1.60
CA GLY A 18 -15.41 -9.88 -2.35
C GLY A 18 -14.70 -8.87 -3.26
N ILE A 19 -15.10 -7.61 -3.19
CA ILE A 19 -14.56 -6.52 -4.01
C ILE A 19 -13.07 -6.22 -3.74
N HIS A 20 -12.53 -6.73 -2.62
CA HIS A 20 -11.14 -6.52 -2.22
C HIS A 20 -10.24 -7.70 -2.55
N LYS A 21 -10.79 -8.84 -2.99
CA LYS A 21 -10.02 -10.02 -3.36
C LYS A 21 -9.01 -9.70 -4.47
N GLY A 22 -7.79 -10.19 -4.30
CA GLY A 22 -6.67 -9.80 -5.14
C GLY A 22 -5.41 -10.61 -4.90
N THR A 23 -4.31 -10.12 -5.45
CA THR A 23 -3.00 -10.78 -5.42
C THR A 23 -1.92 -9.82 -4.92
N PHE A 24 -1.02 -10.32 -4.09
CA PHE A 24 0.18 -9.62 -3.66
C PHE A 24 1.35 -9.98 -4.58
N TYR A 25 2.06 -8.97 -5.06
CA TYR A 25 3.21 -9.09 -5.94
C TYR A 25 4.45 -8.52 -5.22
N PRO A 26 5.34 -9.37 -4.69
CA PRO A 26 6.60 -8.90 -4.13
C PRO A 26 7.45 -8.27 -5.24
N LEU A 27 8.13 -7.17 -4.94
CA LEU A 27 9.10 -6.57 -5.86
C LEU A 27 10.33 -7.45 -6.03
N THR A 28 10.69 -8.20 -4.99
CA THR A 28 11.79 -9.17 -5.07
C THR A 28 11.40 -10.32 -5.99
N GLY A 29 12.15 -10.49 -7.09
CA GLY A 29 11.89 -11.54 -8.07
C GLY A 29 10.77 -11.22 -9.08
N MET A 30 10.21 -10.00 -9.06
CA MET A 30 9.27 -9.55 -10.07
C MET A 30 9.93 -9.53 -11.45
N SER A 31 9.26 -10.12 -12.46
CA SER A 31 9.77 -10.06 -13.83
C SER A 31 9.63 -8.65 -14.40
N LYS A 32 10.51 -8.29 -15.34
CA LYS A 32 10.47 -6.97 -15.99
C LYS A 32 9.15 -6.71 -16.70
N ASP A 33 8.53 -7.73 -17.27
CA ASP A 33 7.24 -7.59 -17.97
C ASP A 33 6.11 -7.24 -17.00
N VAL A 34 6.07 -7.88 -15.83
CA VAL A 34 5.09 -7.57 -14.77
C VAL A 34 5.34 -6.17 -14.22
N GLN A 35 6.61 -5.85 -13.97
CA GLN A 35 7.00 -4.52 -13.48
C GLN A 35 6.59 -3.42 -14.47
N GLN A 36 6.88 -3.58 -15.76
CA GLN A 36 6.53 -2.62 -16.79
C GLN A 36 5.01 -2.45 -16.89
N LYS A 37 4.26 -3.54 -16.86
CA LYS A 37 2.78 -3.49 -16.87
C LYS A 37 2.21 -2.71 -15.68
N LEU A 38 2.77 -2.91 -14.47
CA LEU A 38 2.35 -2.17 -13.29
C LEU A 38 2.72 -0.68 -13.34
N ILE A 39 3.82 -0.33 -14.03
CA ILE A 39 4.20 1.07 -14.30
C ILE A 39 3.22 1.70 -15.30
N ASP A 40 2.92 1.00 -16.39
CA ASP A 40 2.02 1.46 -17.46
C ASP A 40 0.59 1.67 -16.94
N ASP A 41 0.16 0.81 -16.01
CA ASP A 41 -1.13 0.93 -15.31
C ASP A 41 -1.12 2.01 -14.21
N HIS A 42 -0.02 2.74 -14.01
CA HIS A 42 0.18 3.75 -12.95
C HIS A 42 0.06 3.21 -11.51
N PHE A 43 0.34 1.92 -11.31
CA PHE A 43 0.22 1.27 -10.01
C PHE A 43 1.52 1.17 -9.25
N LEU A 44 2.66 1.09 -9.94
CA LEU A 44 3.96 0.96 -9.29
C LEU A 44 4.51 2.32 -8.84
N PHE A 45 4.93 2.40 -7.59
CA PHE A 45 5.72 3.50 -7.09
C PHE A 45 7.12 3.51 -7.72
N LYS A 46 7.68 4.70 -7.92
CA LYS A 46 8.99 4.86 -8.55
C LYS A 46 10.09 4.51 -7.55
N GLU A 47 11.06 3.71 -7.98
CA GLU A 47 12.30 3.53 -7.25
C GLU A 47 13.10 4.85 -7.26
N GLY A 48 13.76 5.13 -6.14
CA GLY A 48 14.81 6.15 -6.11
C GLY A 48 14.36 7.59 -5.93
N ASP A 49 13.27 7.83 -5.20
CA ASP A 49 12.98 9.18 -4.71
C ASP A 49 14.16 9.69 -3.87
N ARG A 50 14.73 10.83 -4.28
CA ARG A 50 15.94 11.40 -3.67
C ARG A 50 15.74 11.78 -2.20
N PHE A 51 14.53 12.16 -1.81
CA PHE A 51 14.21 12.56 -0.44
C PHE A 51 14.10 11.33 0.46
N LEU A 52 13.43 10.27 -0.02
CA LEU A 52 13.36 8.99 0.69
C LEU A 52 14.74 8.34 0.84
N GLN A 53 15.58 8.41 -0.20
CA GLN A 53 16.96 7.93 -0.13
C GLN A 53 17.79 8.70 0.90
N ALA A 54 17.73 10.05 0.88
CA ALA A 54 18.45 10.88 1.84
C ALA A 54 17.99 10.63 3.28
N ALA A 55 16.71 10.29 3.48
CA ALA A 55 16.14 9.92 4.77
C ALA A 55 16.42 8.45 5.19
N ASN A 56 17.21 7.70 4.41
CA ASN A 56 17.48 6.27 4.62
C ASN A 56 16.22 5.35 4.55
N ALA A 57 15.12 5.83 3.97
CA ALA A 57 13.87 5.07 3.84
C ALA A 57 13.94 3.98 2.76
N CYS A 58 14.94 4.03 1.86
CA CYS A 58 15.09 3.08 0.75
C CYS A 58 16.11 1.95 1.00
N ARG A 59 16.55 1.73 2.25
CA ARG A 59 17.55 0.68 2.56
C ARG A 59 17.04 -0.71 2.16
N TYR A 60 17.95 -1.53 1.64
CA TYR A 60 17.71 -2.94 1.25
C TYR A 60 16.72 -3.14 0.10
N TRP A 61 16.44 -2.12 -0.70
CA TRP A 61 15.60 -2.23 -1.88
C TRP A 61 16.06 -3.37 -2.82
N PRO A 62 15.16 -4.22 -3.37
CA PRO A 62 13.69 -4.23 -3.23
C PRO A 62 13.15 -5.16 -2.12
N ALA A 63 13.99 -5.65 -1.20
CA ALA A 63 13.60 -6.64 -0.21
C ALA A 63 12.54 -6.11 0.77
N GLY A 64 11.48 -6.87 1.01
CA GLY A 64 10.39 -6.46 1.91
C GLY A 64 9.35 -5.56 1.25
N ARG A 65 9.47 -5.24 -0.04
CA ARG A 65 8.58 -4.32 -0.76
C ARG A 65 7.69 -5.08 -1.72
N GLY A 66 6.47 -4.60 -1.87
CA GLY A 66 5.53 -5.21 -2.79
C GLY A 66 4.29 -4.37 -3.01
N ILE A 67 3.45 -4.85 -3.92
CA ILE A 67 2.18 -4.23 -4.25
C ILE A 67 1.08 -5.28 -4.23
N TYR A 68 -0.03 -4.94 -3.61
CA TYR A 68 -1.28 -5.67 -3.74
C TYR A 68 -2.23 -4.91 -4.64
N HIS A 69 -3.02 -5.62 -5.43
CA HIS A 69 -4.23 -5.05 -6.00
C HIS A 69 -5.35 -6.08 -6.09
N ASN A 70 -6.58 -5.61 -6.01
CA ASN A 70 -7.76 -6.44 -6.29
C ASN A 70 -7.84 -6.81 -7.78
N ASP A 71 -8.67 -7.80 -8.11
CA ASP A 71 -8.81 -8.30 -9.48
C ASP A 71 -9.28 -7.20 -10.46
N ALA A 72 -10.11 -6.27 -9.97
CA ALA A 72 -10.61 -5.13 -10.74
C ALA A 72 -9.60 -3.98 -10.90
N LYS A 73 -8.43 -4.04 -10.25
CA LYS A 73 -7.40 -3.00 -10.24
C LYS A 73 -7.91 -1.63 -9.79
N THR A 74 -8.87 -1.63 -8.88
CA THR A 74 -9.46 -0.43 -8.33
C THR A 74 -8.98 -0.19 -6.89
N PHE A 75 -8.63 -1.23 -6.15
CA PHE A 75 -8.13 -1.18 -4.78
C PHE A 75 -6.70 -1.72 -4.73
N LEU A 76 -5.76 -0.90 -4.27
CA LEU A 76 -4.32 -1.21 -4.26
C LEU A 76 -3.71 -0.93 -2.91
N ILE A 77 -2.63 -1.65 -2.58
CA ILE A 77 -1.87 -1.39 -1.36
C ILE A 77 -0.37 -1.48 -1.68
N TRP A 78 0.37 -0.43 -1.36
CA TRP A 78 1.84 -0.46 -1.39
C TRP A 78 2.36 -0.88 -0.02
N CYS A 79 3.29 -1.84 -0.01
CA CYS A 79 3.93 -2.34 1.19
C CYS A 79 5.38 -1.86 1.27
N ASN A 80 5.74 -1.22 2.39
CA ASN A 80 7.07 -0.72 2.71
C ASN A 80 7.67 0.22 1.65
N GLU A 81 6.88 1.17 1.15
CA GLU A 81 7.35 2.17 0.20
C GLU A 81 7.99 3.36 0.94
N GLU A 82 7.18 4.33 1.36
CA GLU A 82 7.48 5.39 2.33
C GLU A 82 6.96 5.00 3.72
N ASP A 83 5.67 4.65 3.80
CA ASP A 83 5.02 4.08 4.99
C ASP A 83 5.00 2.55 4.92
N HIS A 84 4.70 1.89 6.05
CA HIS A 84 4.49 0.44 6.07
C HIS A 84 3.39 0.01 5.09
N LEU A 85 2.29 0.76 5.05
CA LEU A 85 1.15 0.55 4.16
C LEU A 85 0.67 1.88 3.59
N ARG A 86 0.44 1.93 2.28
CA ARG A 86 -0.37 2.95 1.63
C ARG A 86 -1.55 2.29 0.92
N VAL A 87 -2.76 2.53 1.41
CA VAL A 87 -4.01 1.98 0.84
C VAL A 87 -4.59 2.98 -0.16
N ILE A 88 -4.91 2.51 -1.36
CA ILE A 88 -5.32 3.33 -2.49
C ILE A 88 -6.63 2.77 -3.03
N SER A 89 -7.61 3.63 -3.22
CA SER A 89 -8.86 3.32 -3.94
C SER A 89 -8.98 4.29 -5.11
N MET A 90 -9.19 3.76 -6.32
CA MET A 90 -9.26 4.55 -7.54
C MET A 90 -10.19 3.91 -8.57
N GLN A 91 -10.69 4.71 -9.50
CA GLN A 91 -11.41 4.27 -10.69
C GLN A 91 -11.43 5.41 -11.72
N MET A 92 -11.77 5.08 -12.97
CA MET A 92 -12.05 6.11 -13.97
C MET A 92 -13.40 6.79 -13.67
N GLY A 93 -13.51 8.08 -14.02
CA GLY A 93 -14.69 8.89 -13.74
C GLY A 93 -14.62 9.63 -12.39
N GLY A 94 -15.77 10.16 -11.95
CA GLY A 94 -15.84 11.09 -10.80
C GLY A 94 -16.69 10.62 -9.62
N ASP A 95 -17.00 9.32 -9.51
CA ASP A 95 -17.77 8.79 -8.37
C ASP A 95 -16.89 8.65 -7.13
N LEU A 96 -16.66 9.79 -6.45
CA LEU A 96 -15.92 9.84 -5.21
C LEU A 96 -16.58 9.00 -4.09
N GLY A 97 -17.91 8.88 -4.11
CA GLY A 97 -18.64 8.12 -3.10
C GLY A 97 -18.29 6.63 -3.14
N ASP A 98 -18.22 6.05 -4.33
CA ASP A 98 -17.81 4.66 -4.51
C ASP A 98 -16.33 4.44 -4.16
N VAL A 99 -15.45 5.33 -4.64
CA VAL A 99 -14.01 5.30 -4.30
C VAL A 99 -13.80 5.33 -2.78
N TYR A 100 -14.47 6.24 -2.08
CA TYR A 100 -14.32 6.40 -0.64
C TYR A 100 -14.90 5.22 0.15
N ARG A 101 -16.10 4.73 -0.20
CA ARG A 101 -16.69 3.54 0.44
C ARG A 101 -15.81 2.31 0.30
N ARG A 102 -15.20 2.13 -0.87
CA ARG A 102 -14.25 1.05 -1.14
C ARG A 102 -12.97 1.21 -0.30
N LEU A 103 -12.44 2.43 -0.17
CA LEU A 103 -11.30 2.70 0.71
C LEU A 103 -11.62 2.34 2.17
N VAL A 104 -12.71 2.88 2.71
CA VAL A 104 -13.12 2.68 4.11
C VAL A 104 -13.33 1.20 4.41
N SER A 105 -14.12 0.49 3.59
CA SER A 105 -14.37 -0.94 3.80
C SER A 105 -13.11 -1.81 3.70
N GLY A 106 -12.13 -1.39 2.87
CA GLY A 106 -10.84 -2.06 2.79
C GLY A 106 -10.00 -1.86 4.05
N VAL A 107 -9.87 -0.60 4.51
CA VAL A 107 -9.14 -0.26 5.74
C VAL A 107 -9.73 -0.96 6.96
N GLU A 108 -11.06 -0.94 7.13
CA GLU A 108 -11.74 -1.63 8.24
C GLU A 108 -11.48 -3.14 8.27
N GLN A 109 -11.31 -3.79 7.11
CA GLN A 109 -10.97 -5.20 7.04
C GLN A 109 -9.53 -5.48 7.43
N ILE A 110 -8.61 -4.59 7.05
CA ILE A 110 -7.18 -4.72 7.36
C ILE A 110 -6.93 -4.45 8.84
N GLU A 111 -7.53 -3.40 9.40
CA GLU A 111 -7.34 -2.98 10.79
C GLU A 111 -7.79 -4.05 11.81
N LYS A 112 -8.77 -4.89 11.45
CA LYS A 112 -9.17 -6.07 12.24
C LYS A 112 -8.06 -7.12 12.38
N LYS A 113 -7.07 -7.13 11.49
CA LYS A 113 -6.01 -8.14 11.40
C LYS A 113 -4.62 -7.55 11.70
N ILE A 114 -4.41 -6.28 11.40
CA ILE A 114 -3.15 -5.56 11.63
C ILE A 114 -3.44 -4.34 12.51
N PRO A 115 -2.92 -4.29 13.75
CA PRO A 115 -3.06 -3.11 14.59
C PRO A 115 -2.21 -1.96 14.01
N PHE A 116 -2.83 -0.81 13.80
CA PHE A 116 -2.15 0.40 13.35
C PHE A 116 -1.69 1.26 14.52
N SER A 117 -0.56 1.95 14.32
CA SER A 117 -0.02 2.89 15.31
C SER A 117 -0.85 4.17 15.32
N HIS A 118 -1.51 4.44 16.43
CA HIS A 118 -2.31 5.65 16.65
C HIS A 118 -1.84 6.38 17.90
N HIS A 119 -1.89 7.71 17.86
CA HIS A 119 -1.56 8.59 19.00
C HIS A 119 -2.68 9.61 19.20
N ASP A 120 -3.12 9.80 20.45
CA ASP A 120 -4.30 10.64 20.78
C ASP A 120 -4.25 12.05 20.18
N ARG A 121 -3.07 12.67 20.15
CA ARG A 121 -2.88 14.00 19.54
C ARG A 121 -2.66 13.98 18.02
N LEU A 122 -1.97 12.96 17.50
CA LEU A 122 -1.42 12.98 16.14
C LEU A 122 -2.21 12.11 15.16
N GLY A 123 -3.21 11.36 15.64
CA GLY A 123 -3.92 10.38 14.83
C GLY A 123 -3.04 9.19 14.45
N PHE A 124 -3.24 8.65 13.25
CA PHE A 124 -2.39 7.60 12.71
C PHE A 124 -0.99 8.13 12.43
N LEU A 125 0.01 7.36 12.87
CA LEU A 125 1.42 7.74 12.73
C LEU A 125 1.96 7.31 11.37
N THR A 126 2.62 8.25 10.70
CA THR A 126 3.23 8.10 9.38
C THR A 126 4.69 8.49 9.42
N PHE A 127 5.45 8.07 8.40
CA PHE A 127 6.85 8.41 8.24
C PHE A 127 7.05 9.93 8.04
N CYS A 128 6.28 10.54 7.14
CA CYS A 128 6.30 11.98 6.92
C CYS A 128 5.27 12.70 7.81
N PRO A 129 5.65 13.79 8.52
CA PRO A 129 4.72 14.56 9.34
C PRO A 129 3.52 15.15 8.58
N THR A 130 3.65 15.36 7.27
CA THR A 130 2.55 15.90 6.44
C THR A 130 1.38 14.94 6.30
N ASN A 131 1.57 13.65 6.62
CA ASN A 131 0.57 12.61 6.46
C ASN A 131 -0.06 12.19 7.81
N LEU A 132 0.29 12.86 8.93
CA LEU A 132 -0.32 12.57 10.23
C LEU A 132 -1.83 12.86 10.26
N GLY A 133 -2.52 12.30 11.25
CA GLY A 133 -3.94 12.53 11.47
C GLY A 133 -4.77 11.47 10.75
N THR A 134 -5.49 11.88 9.71
CA THR A 134 -6.35 10.98 8.92
C THR A 134 -5.58 10.18 7.88
N THR A 135 -4.38 10.63 7.50
CA THR A 135 -3.57 10.08 6.39
C THR A 135 -4.28 10.07 5.02
N ILE A 136 -5.42 10.75 4.89
CA ILE A 136 -6.24 10.76 3.66
C ILE A 136 -5.77 11.87 2.72
N ARG A 137 -5.64 11.54 1.44
CA ARG A 137 -5.35 12.46 0.33
C ARG A 137 -6.25 12.18 -0.86
#